data_AF-A0A2Z6PEU0-F1
#
_entry.id   AF-A0A2Z6PEU0-F1
#
_cell.length_a   1.000
_cell.length_b   1.000
_cell.length_c   1.000
_cell.angle_alpha   90.00
_cell.angle_beta   90.00
_cell.angle_gamma   90.00
#
_symmetry.space_group_name_H-M   'P 1'
#
loop_
_entity.id
_entity.type
_entity.pdbx_description
1 polymer ?
#
loop_
_entity_poly.entity_id
_entity_poly.type
_entity_poly.pdbx_seq_one_letter_code
_entity_poly.pdbx_strand_id
1 'polypeptide(L)'
;MSLLAASGGDTVKLFDASDRLFDSSVKPGDPCTLSFTPTSGSQVNSVKWNHTNLVVASAGDDKRISLWRKNGQSMGTIPVAGTDSVDNIEVIF
;
A
#
# COMPACT_ATOMS: atom_id res chain seq x y z
N MET A 1 9.16 -7.46 12.63
CA MET A 1 8.06 -7.72 11.70
C MET A 1 8.29 -6.83 10.49
N SER A 2 8.70 -7.43 9.38
CA SER A 2 9.06 -6.70 8.16
C SER A 2 7.87 -6.74 7.23
N LEU A 3 7.21 -5.60 7.01
CA LEU A 3 6.03 -5.52 6.16
C LEU A 3 6.40 -4.80 4.87
N LEU A 4 6.18 -5.44 3.73
CA LEU A 4 6.40 -4.86 2.41
C LEU A 4 5.07 -4.35 1.86
N ALA A 5 5.10 -3.27 1.08
CA ALA A 5 3.96 -2.81 0.28
C ALA A 5 4.38 -2.73 -1.18
N ALA A 6 3.49 -3.16 -2.08
CA ALA A 6 3.69 -3.07 -3.52
C ALA A 6 2.39 -2.67 -4.21
N SER A 7 2.48 -1.92 -5.31
CA SER A 7 1.35 -1.67 -6.20
C SER A 7 1.45 -2.49 -7.48
N GLY A 8 0.28 -2.77 -8.08
CA GLY A 8 0.18 -3.38 -9.40
C GLY A 8 -1.24 -3.21 -9.94
N GLY A 9 -1.36 -2.65 -11.15
CA GLY A 9 -2.65 -2.24 -11.70
C GLY A 9 -3.33 -1.21 -10.80
N ASP A 10 -4.56 -1.49 -10.39
CA ASP A 10 -5.35 -0.67 -9.47
C ASP A 10 -5.25 -1.11 -8.00
N THR A 11 -4.28 -1.98 -7.68
CA THR A 11 -4.17 -2.58 -6.34
C THR A 11 -2.91 -2.17 -5.59
N VAL A 12 -3.03 -2.13 -4.27
CA VAL A 12 -1.93 -2.06 -3.30
C VAL A 12 -1.98 -3.29 -2.42
N LYS A 13 -0.88 -4.05 -2.33
CA LYS A 13 -0.78 -5.28 -1.55
C LYS A 13 0.25 -5.15 -0.45
N LEU A 14 -0.06 -5.71 0.71
CA LEU A 14 0.83 -5.77 1.86
C LEU A 14 1.29 -7.21 2.11
N PHE A 15 2.59 -7.38 2.30
CA PHE A 15 3.21 -8.69 2.49
C PHE A 15 3.95 -8.76 3.81
N ASP A 16 3.69 -9.80 4.60
CA ASP A 16 4.52 -10.10 5.76
C ASP A 16 5.78 -10.84 5.30
N ALA A 17 6.89 -10.10 5.24
CA ALA A 17 8.22 -10.60 4.93
C ALA A 17 8.99 -10.98 6.21
N SER A 18 8.30 -11.12 7.35
CA SER A 18 8.90 -11.70 8.54
C SER A 18 9.20 -13.16 8.25
N ASP A 19 10.47 -13.46 8.03
CA ASP A 19 10.96 -14.81 7.79
C ASP A 19 10.41 -15.81 8.82
N ARG A 20 9.56 -16.71 8.32
CA ARG A 20 9.49 -18.09 8.84
C ARG A 20 10.56 -18.97 8.19
N LEU A 21 11.49 -18.41 7.41
CA LEU A 21 12.53 -19.15 6.68
C LEU A 21 13.48 -19.97 7.57
N PHE A 22 13.38 -19.88 8.90
CA PHE A 22 14.15 -20.69 9.84
C PHE A 22 13.38 -21.83 10.50
N ASP A 23 12.07 -21.96 10.27
CA ASP A 23 11.27 -23.09 10.78
C ASP A 23 10.58 -23.83 9.63
N SER A 24 11.32 -24.80 9.09
CA SER A 24 10.87 -25.76 8.08
C SER A 24 9.60 -26.54 8.48
N SER A 25 9.20 -26.47 9.76
CA SER A 25 8.03 -27.16 10.30
C SER A 25 6.73 -26.39 10.14
N VAL A 26 6.76 -25.09 9.81
CA VAL A 26 5.53 -24.30 9.66
C VAL A 26 5.26 -24.00 8.20
N LYS A 27 4.12 -24.48 7.69
CA LYS A 27 3.60 -24.06 6.40
C LYS A 27 3.63 -22.52 6.33
N PRO A 28 4.33 -21.91 5.36
CA PRO A 28 4.18 -20.50 5.10
C PRO A 28 2.69 -20.25 4.84
N GLY A 29 2.05 -19.42 5.67
CA GLY A 29 0.75 -18.87 5.31
C GLY A 29 0.90 -18.01 4.05
N ASP A 30 -0.20 -17.57 3.45
CA ASP A 30 -0.12 -16.60 2.36
C ASP A 30 0.65 -15.36 2.88
N PRO A 31 1.79 -15.01 2.27
CA PRO A 31 2.52 -13.81 2.67
C PRO A 31 1.72 -12.55 2.39
N CYS A 32 0.76 -12.58 1.45
CA CYS A 32 -0.16 -11.47 1.17
C CYS A 32 -1.17 -11.34 2.33
N THR A 33 -0.94 -10.36 3.20
CA THR A 33 -1.82 -10.14 4.34
C THR A 33 -3.04 -9.31 3.97
N LEU A 34 -2.88 -8.33 3.09
CA LEU A 34 -3.93 -7.38 2.73
C LEU A 34 -3.81 -6.96 1.26
N SER A 35 -4.96 -6.62 0.67
CA SER A 35 -5.09 -6.08 -0.68
C SER A 35 -6.11 -4.94 -0.67
N PHE A 36 -5.74 -3.80 -1.23
CA PHE A 36 -6.55 -2.59 -1.31
C PHE A 36 -6.72 -2.17 -2.76
N THR A 37 -7.88 -1.57 -3.06
CA THR A 37 -8.16 -0.95 -4.36
C THR A 37 -8.62 0.49 -4.08
N PRO A 38 -7.73 1.50 -4.16
CA PRO A 38 -8.12 2.91 -3.97
C PRO A 38 -9.28 3.33 -4.86
N THR A 39 -9.13 3.13 -6.17
CA THR A 39 -10.16 3.42 -7.17
C THR A 39 -10.09 2.35 -8.24
N SER A 40 -11.18 1.61 -8.44
CA SER A 40 -11.24 0.54 -9.45
C SER A 40 -10.91 1.08 -10.84
N GLY A 41 -10.01 0.39 -11.54
CA GLY A 41 -9.60 0.73 -12.89
C GLY A 41 -8.66 1.94 -13.02
N SER A 42 -8.22 2.55 -11.91
CA SER A 42 -7.20 3.62 -11.93
C SER A 42 -5.85 3.08 -11.48
N GLN A 43 -4.77 3.35 -12.21
CA GLN A 43 -3.46 2.80 -11.86
C GLN A 43 -2.93 3.40 -10.56
N VAL A 44 -2.24 2.57 -9.78
CA VAL A 44 -1.50 3.00 -8.61
C VAL A 44 -0.01 3.06 -8.94
N ASN A 45 0.49 4.29 -9.06
CA ASN A 45 1.84 4.55 -9.53
C ASN A 45 2.85 4.60 -8.37
N SER A 46 2.39 4.90 -7.15
CA SER A 46 3.27 5.00 -5.99
C SER A 46 2.61 4.56 -4.69
N VAL A 47 3.43 3.96 -3.81
CA VAL A 47 3.05 3.47 -2.49
C VAL A 47 4.15 3.81 -1.48
N LYS A 48 3.77 4.34 -0.31
CA LYS A 48 4.72 4.68 0.76
C LYS A 48 4.16 4.31 2.14
N TRP A 49 5.02 3.71 2.95
CA TRP A 49 4.79 3.57 4.39
C TRP A 49 5.11 4.87 5.11
N ASN A 50 4.38 5.15 6.18
CA ASN A 50 4.81 6.15 7.16
C ASN A 50 5.97 5.63 8.02
N HIS A 51 6.66 6.52 8.73
CA HIS A 51 7.85 6.17 9.53
C HIS A 51 7.58 5.18 10.68
N THR A 52 6.32 4.99 11.10
CA THR A 52 5.93 3.98 12.11
C THR A 52 5.46 2.64 11.53
N ASN A 53 5.41 2.49 10.21
CA ASN A 53 4.88 1.29 9.52
C ASN A 53 3.44 0.93 9.95
N LEU A 54 2.62 1.92 10.33
CA LEU A 54 1.23 1.73 10.75
C LEU A 54 0.24 2.13 9.65
N VAL A 55 0.66 3.03 8.76
CA VAL A 55 -0.17 3.61 7.71
C VAL A 55 0.58 3.51 6.40
N VAL A 56 -0.15 3.11 5.35
CA VAL A 56 0.31 3.13 3.97
C VAL A 56 -0.49 4.16 3.19
N ALA A 57 0.22 4.92 2.36
CA ALA A 57 -0.34 5.87 1.41
C ALA A 57 -0.13 5.37 -0.01
N SER A 58 -1.11 5.60 -0.89
CA SER A 58 -0.95 5.40 -2.33
C SER A 58 -1.61 6.50 -3.13
N ALA A 59 -1.21 6.61 -4.40
CA ALA A 59 -1.77 7.53 -5.38
C ALA A 59 -1.45 7.02 -6.78
N GLY A 60 -2.19 7.55 -7.74
CA GLY A 60 -1.91 7.40 -9.15
C GLY A 60 -2.95 8.17 -9.97
N ASP A 61 -3.52 7.52 -10.98
CA ASP A 61 -4.27 8.19 -12.04
C ASP A 61 -5.62 8.78 -11.56
N ASP A 62 -6.13 8.33 -10.41
CA ASP A 62 -7.37 8.83 -9.81
C ASP A 62 -7.24 10.22 -9.17
N LYS A 63 -6.01 10.78 -9.19
CA LYS A 63 -5.66 12.10 -8.64
C LYS A 63 -6.02 12.22 -7.15
N ARG A 64 -5.93 11.12 -6.42
CA ARG A 64 -6.20 11.05 -4.98
C ARG A 64 -5.05 10.38 -4.26
N ILE A 65 -4.79 10.85 -3.05
CA ILE A 65 -3.97 10.12 -2.10
C ILE A 65 -4.92 9.33 -1.22
N SER A 66 -4.78 8.02 -1.21
CA SER A 66 -5.57 7.11 -0.37
C SER A 66 -4.73 6.60 0.79
N LEU A 67 -5.33 6.50 1.97
CA LEU A 67 -4.66 6.12 3.21
C LEU A 67 -5.32 4.91 3.85
N TRP A 68 -4.52 3.93 4.25
CA TRP A 68 -4.98 2.74 4.97
C TRP A 68 -4.08 2.40 6.13
N ARG A 69 -4.67 1.87 7.19
CA ARG A 69 -3.93 1.25 8.28
C ARG A 69 -3.48 -0.15 7.88
N LYS A 70 -2.37 -0.62 8.45
CA LYS A 70 -1.85 -1.98 8.26
C LYS A 70 -2.79 -3.11 8.70
N ASN A 71 -3.91 -2.80 9.35
CA ASN A 71 -4.96 -3.76 9.73
C ASN A 71 -6.12 -3.78 8.70
N GLY A 72 -5.98 -3.05 7.59
CA GLY A 72 -6.93 -2.98 6.49
C GLY A 72 -8.00 -1.90 6.61
N GLN A 73 -7.99 -1.09 7.69
CA GLN A 73 -8.93 0.00 7.83
C GLN A 73 -8.59 1.17 6.89
N SER A 74 -9.52 1.54 6.01
CA SER A 74 -9.43 2.78 5.23
C SER A 74 -9.55 4.00 6.14
N MET A 75 -8.62 4.95 6.00
CA MET A 75 -8.60 6.20 6.76
C MET A 75 -9.21 7.38 5.99
N GLY A 76 -9.32 7.25 4.66
CA GLY A 76 -9.89 8.27 3.79
C GLY A 76 -9.03 8.57 2.57
N THR A 77 -9.49 9.55 1.79
CA THR A 77 -8.79 10.02 0.59
C THR A 77 -8.64 11.53 0.60
N ILE A 78 -7.52 12.02 0.08
CA ILE A 78 -7.20 13.43 -0.07
C ILE A 78 -7.14 13.71 -1.57
N PRO A 79 -8.03 14.55 -2.13
CA PRO A 79 -7.96 14.94 -3.53
C PRO A 79 -6.72 15.81 -3.75
N VAL A 80 -5.95 15.52 -4.81
CA VAL A 80 -4.80 16.34 -5.21
C VAL A 80 -5.28 17.36 -6.24
N ALA A 81 -5.13 18.65 -5.94
CA ALA A 81 -5.47 19.72 -6.85
C ALA A 81 -4.32 19.90 -7.87
N GLY A 82 -4.49 19.37 -9.07
CA GLY A 82 -3.51 19.47 -10.16
C GLY A 82 -3.94 18.69 -11.40
N THR A 83 -3.65 19.21 -12.59
CA THR A 83 -4.09 18.64 -13.87
C THR A 83 -3.30 17.41 -14.30
N ASP A 84 -2.15 17.16 -13.70
CA ASP A 84 -1.19 16.17 -14.16
C ASP A 84 -1.22 14.91 -13.29
N SER A 85 -1.00 13.75 -13.92
CA SER A 85 -0.90 12.46 -13.25
C SER A 85 0.03 12.55 -12.04
N VAL A 86 -0.39 12.02 -10.88
CA VAL A 86 0.45 12.01 -9.68
C VAL A 86 1.42 10.83 -9.81
N ASP A 87 2.47 11.03 -10.59
CA ASP A 87 3.42 9.96 -10.90
C ASP A 87 4.39 9.68 -9.73
N ASN A 88 4.59 10.64 -8.82
CA ASN A 88 5.47 10.49 -7.66
C ASN A 88 4.82 11.07 -6.41
N ILE A 89 4.62 10.22 -5.40
CA ILE A 89 4.17 10.65 -4.08
C ILE A 89 5.41 10.94 -3.23
N GLU A 90 5.81 12.20 -3.19
CA GLU A 90 6.64 12.72 -2.10
C GLU A 90 5.75 13.12 -0.91
N VAL A 91 5.01 12.16 -0.36
CA VAL A 91 4.38 12.38 0.95
C VAL A 91 5.48 12.20 1.98
N ILE A 92 6.00 13.34 2.44
CA ILE A 92 6.91 13.42 3.58
C ILE A 92 6.07 13.08 4.82
N PHE A 93 6.31 11.90 5.39
CA PHE A 93 5.81 11.51 6.72
C PHE A 93 6.89 11.71 7.78
#